data_AF-A0A090MAL2-F1
#
_entry.id   AF-A0A090MAL2-F1
#
_cell.length_a   1.000
_cell.length_b   1.000
_cell.length_c   1.000
_cell.angle_alpha   90.00
_cell.angle_beta   90.00
_cell.angle_gamma   90.00
#
_symmetry.space_group_name_H-M   'P 1'
#
loop_
_entity.id
_entity.type
_entity.pdbx_description
1 polymer ?
#
loop_
_entity_poly.entity_id
_entity_poly.type
_entity_poly.pdbx_seq_one_letter_code
_entity_poly.pdbx_strand_id
1 'polypeptide(L)'
;MEKQIVDVRAKLNSSEQTVATLMQRSERELASLEAEKAARVKAESTAQALKKKCERLVREGGATDLQAEVDAYKHVLNCNVCQGERQKAVIITRCWHMFCEECVQKRIASRARKCPGCSLAFAESDVQRLYW
;
A
#
# COMPACT_ATOMS: atom_id res chain seq x y z
N MET A 1 -26.45 44.79 67.09
CA MET A 1 -27.03 44.81 65.73
C MET A 1 -25.98 45.18 64.68
N GLU A 2 -25.23 46.26 64.84
CA GLU A 2 -24.25 46.74 63.83
C GLU A 2 -23.17 45.70 63.45
N LYS A 3 -22.62 44.97 64.42
CA LYS A 3 -21.57 43.95 64.18
C LYS A 3 -22.05 42.81 63.26
N GLN A 4 -23.32 42.41 63.36
CA GLN A 4 -23.91 41.37 62.51
C GLN A 4 -24.15 41.88 61.08
N ILE A 5 -24.52 43.15 60.91
CA ILE A 5 -24.75 43.76 59.59
C ILE A 5 -23.43 43.87 58.79
N VAL A 6 -22.33 44.24 59.46
CA VAL A 6 -21.00 44.31 58.85
C VAL A 6 -20.51 42.93 58.40
N ASP A 7 -20.70 41.91 59.24
CA ASP A 7 -20.27 40.53 58.95
C ASP A 7 -21.04 39.91 57.77
N VAL A 8 -22.35 40.19 57.67
CA VAL A 8 -23.18 39.78 56.54
C VAL A 8 -22.76 40.48 55.24
N ARG A 9 -22.44 41.79 55.29
CA ARG A 9 -21.92 42.51 54.10
C ARG A 9 -20.58 41.99 53.63
N ALA A 10 -19.66 41.65 54.55
CA ALA A 10 -18.36 41.08 54.19
C ALA A 10 -18.52 39.71 53.50
N LYS A 11 -19.42 38.87 54.01
CA LYS A 11 -19.77 37.57 53.41
C LYS A 11 -20.46 37.71 52.05
N LEU A 12 -21.33 38.72 51.89
CA LEU A 12 -21.98 38.99 50.62
C LEU A 12 -20.96 39.41 49.56
N ASN A 13 -20.04 40.31 49.90
CA ASN A 13 -19.00 40.78 48.98
C ASN A 13 -18.00 39.66 48.60
N SER A 14 -17.63 38.78 49.55
CA SER A 14 -16.79 37.62 49.22
C SER A 14 -17.52 36.59 48.35
N SER A 15 -18.82 36.41 48.57
CA SER A 15 -19.68 35.57 47.72
C SER A 15 -19.79 36.13 46.30
N GLU A 16 -20.01 37.45 46.16
CA GLU A 16 -20.04 38.14 44.87
C GLU A 16 -18.72 38.01 44.10
N GLN A 17 -17.57 38.19 44.77
CA GLN A 17 -16.25 37.96 44.16
C GLN A 17 -16.04 36.50 43.73
N THR A 18 -16.51 35.54 44.53
CA THR A 18 -16.42 34.12 44.21
C THR A 18 -17.26 33.80 42.97
N VAL A 19 -18.49 34.31 42.90
CA VAL A 19 -19.38 34.15 41.75
C VAL A 19 -18.76 34.76 40.49
N ALA A 20 -18.21 35.97 40.58
CA ALA A 20 -17.55 36.62 39.44
C ALA A 20 -16.35 35.81 38.92
N THR A 21 -15.53 35.26 39.81
CA THR A 21 -14.37 34.42 39.46
C THR A 21 -14.81 33.11 38.80
N LEU A 22 -15.85 32.47 39.35
CA LEU A 22 -16.42 31.23 38.80
C LEU A 22 -17.05 31.45 37.42
N MET A 23 -17.76 32.57 37.23
CA MET A 23 -18.31 32.96 35.92
C MET A 23 -17.21 33.16 34.89
N GLN A 24 -16.16 33.92 35.22
CA GLN A 24 -15.03 34.12 34.31
C GLN A 24 -14.32 32.83 33.94
N ARG A 25 -14.18 31.90 34.89
CA ARG A 25 -13.61 30.57 34.63
C ARG A 25 -14.51 29.75 33.70
N SER A 26 -15.82 29.77 33.94
CA SER A 26 -16.81 29.07 33.11
C SER A 26 -16.80 29.58 31.67
N GLU A 27 -16.72 30.90 31.47
CA GLU A 27 -16.61 31.50 30.13
C GLU A 27 -15.35 31.05 29.38
N ARG A 28 -14.20 30.98 30.07
CA ARG A 28 -12.95 30.48 29.47
C ARG A 28 -13.03 29.00 29.13
N GLU A 29 -13.63 28.19 30.00
CA GLU A 29 -13.84 26.76 29.76
C GLU A 29 -14.78 26.54 28.56
N LEU A 30 -15.86 27.32 28.44
CA LEU A 30 -16.77 27.29 27.29
C LEU A 30 -16.04 27.65 25.99
N ALA A 31 -15.27 28.73 25.99
CA ALA A 31 -14.49 29.15 24.81
C ALA A 31 -13.46 28.09 24.38
N SER A 32 -12.80 27.43 25.36
CA SER A 32 -11.86 26.34 25.08
C SER A 32 -12.56 25.12 24.47
N LEU A 33 -13.72 24.72 25.01
CA LEU A 33 -14.49 23.59 24.51
C LEU A 33 -15.04 23.84 23.09
N GLU A 34 -15.45 25.07 22.78
CA GLU A 34 -15.89 25.46 21.44
C GLU A 34 -14.74 25.40 20.42
N ALA A 35 -13.56 25.90 20.79
CA ALA A 35 -12.36 25.82 19.95
C ALA A 35 -11.95 24.36 19.68
N GLU A 36 -12.00 23.50 20.71
CA GLU A 36 -11.68 22.07 20.58
C GLU A 36 -12.69 21.35 19.68
N LYS A 37 -13.99 21.63 19.83
CA LYS A 37 -15.04 21.09 18.95
C LYS A 37 -14.82 21.50 17.49
N ALA A 38 -14.49 22.77 17.24
CA ALA A 38 -14.21 23.25 15.89
C ALA A 38 -12.97 22.56 15.28
N ALA A 39 -11.90 22.39 16.08
CA ALA A 39 -10.71 21.67 15.66
C ALA A 39 -11.00 20.20 15.34
N ARG A 40 -11.83 19.54 16.17
CA ARG A 40 -12.23 18.15 15.98
C ARG A 40 -13.04 17.96 14.70
N VAL A 41 -14.03 18.81 14.43
CA VAL A 41 -14.82 18.75 13.18
C VAL A 41 -13.90 18.90 11.95
N LYS A 42 -12.93 19.81 12.01
CA LYS A 42 -11.95 19.97 10.93
C LYS A 42 -11.10 18.71 10.77
N ALA A 43 -10.58 18.15 11.85
CA ALA A 43 -9.79 16.91 11.82
C ALA A 43 -10.59 15.73 11.24
N GLU A 44 -11.84 15.54 11.68
CA GLU A 44 -12.74 14.50 11.15
C GLU A 44 -12.99 14.67 9.65
N SER A 45 -13.21 15.90 9.18
CA SER A 45 -13.38 16.19 7.75
C SER A 45 -12.14 15.84 6.92
N THR A 46 -10.94 16.15 7.44
CA THR A 46 -9.68 15.83 6.77
C THR A 46 -9.40 14.34 6.76
N ALA A 47 -9.69 13.64 7.87
CA ALA A 47 -9.56 12.19 7.95
C ALA A 47 -10.50 11.50 6.96
N GLN A 48 -11.74 11.98 6.83
CA GLN A 48 -12.70 11.43 5.87
C GLN A 48 -12.27 11.68 4.41
N ALA A 49 -11.74 12.88 4.11
CA ALA A 49 -11.20 13.19 2.79
C ALA A 49 -9.98 12.31 2.43
N LEU A 50 -9.06 12.12 3.38
CA LEU A 50 -7.89 11.24 3.21
C LEU A 50 -8.32 9.80 3.03
N LYS A 51 -9.29 9.31 3.81
CA LYS A 51 -9.83 7.94 3.67
C LYS A 51 -10.40 7.71 2.27
N LYS A 52 -11.24 8.63 1.76
CA LYS A 52 -11.77 8.57 0.39
C LYS A 52 -10.65 8.59 -0.66
N LYS A 53 -9.61 9.40 -0.46
CA LYS A 53 -8.46 9.45 -1.36
C LYS A 53 -7.69 8.12 -1.36
N CYS A 54 -7.47 7.50 -0.19
CA CYS A 54 -6.85 6.18 -0.10
C CYS A 54 -7.71 5.10 -0.77
N GLU A 55 -9.01 5.07 -0.51
CA GLU A 55 -9.94 4.13 -1.17
C GLU A 55 -9.95 4.30 -2.68
N ARG A 56 -9.88 5.54 -3.17
CA ARG A 56 -9.73 5.83 -4.61
C ARG A 56 -8.39 5.33 -5.14
N LEU A 57 -7.27 5.64 -4.47
CA LEU A 57 -5.95 5.21 -4.89
C LEU A 57 -5.75 3.69 -4.81
N VAL A 58 -6.44 2.99 -3.92
CA VAL A 58 -6.43 1.51 -3.87
C VAL A 58 -7.24 0.93 -5.04
N ARG A 59 -8.32 1.59 -5.45
CA ARG A 59 -9.18 1.16 -6.55
C ARG A 59 -8.61 1.49 -7.93
N GLU A 60 -8.05 2.68 -8.07
CA GLU A 60 -7.42 3.19 -9.30
C GLU A 60 -5.95 2.80 -9.39
N GLY A 61 -5.32 2.52 -8.24
CA GLY A 61 -4.00 1.92 -8.18
C GLY A 61 -4.13 0.49 -8.63
N GLY A 62 -4.11 0.31 -9.96
CA GLY A 62 -4.04 -0.97 -10.66
C GLY A 62 -2.77 -1.75 -10.35
N ALA A 63 -2.25 -1.71 -9.12
CA ALA A 63 -1.12 -2.50 -8.68
C ALA A 63 -1.41 -4.00 -8.81
N THR A 64 -2.66 -4.43 -8.62
CA THR A 64 -3.05 -5.84 -8.86
C THR A 64 -3.07 -6.18 -10.35
N ASP A 65 -3.64 -5.30 -11.19
CA ASP A 65 -3.71 -5.52 -12.64
C ASP A 65 -2.32 -5.40 -13.28
N LEU A 66 -1.51 -4.43 -12.89
CA LEU A 66 -0.12 -4.27 -13.30
C LEU A 66 0.73 -5.44 -12.81
N GLN A 67 0.51 -5.94 -11.59
CA GLN A 67 1.27 -7.10 -11.11
C GLN A 67 0.90 -8.36 -11.90
N ALA A 68 -0.39 -8.56 -12.20
CA ALA A 68 -0.83 -9.64 -13.07
C ALA A 68 -0.24 -9.51 -14.48
N GLU A 69 -0.17 -8.29 -15.02
CA GLU A 69 0.44 -8.01 -16.32
C GLU A 69 1.95 -8.28 -16.32
N VAL A 70 2.66 -7.83 -15.29
CA VAL A 70 4.09 -8.11 -15.08
C VAL A 70 4.34 -9.61 -14.99
N ASP A 71 3.50 -10.35 -14.27
CA ASP A 71 3.64 -11.79 -14.12
C ASP A 71 3.30 -12.53 -15.43
N ALA A 72 2.34 -12.03 -16.21
CA ALA A 72 2.07 -12.53 -17.56
C ALA A 72 3.27 -12.32 -18.49
N TYR A 73 3.91 -11.14 -18.49
CA TYR A 73 5.12 -10.89 -19.28
C TYR A 73 6.29 -11.76 -18.85
N LYS A 74 6.51 -11.91 -17.53
CA LYS A 74 7.54 -12.83 -17.01
C LYS A 74 7.30 -14.27 -17.45
N HIS A 75 6.05 -14.73 -17.47
CA HIS A 75 5.72 -16.07 -17.94
C HIS A 75 6.11 -16.29 -19.41
N VAL A 76 5.89 -15.29 -20.27
CA VAL A 76 6.27 -15.34 -21.68
C VAL A 76 7.79 -15.29 -21.88
N LEU A 77 8.52 -14.50 -21.09
CA LEU A 77 9.97 -14.32 -21.24
C LEU A 77 10.79 -15.43 -20.59
N ASN A 78 10.25 -16.10 -19.57
CA ASN A 78 11.02 -17.06 -18.79
C ASN A 78 10.90 -18.51 -19.29
N CYS A 79 11.92 -19.31 -19.00
CA CYS A 79 11.96 -20.72 -19.37
C CYS A 79 10.97 -21.52 -18.53
N ASN A 80 10.09 -22.27 -19.19
CA ASN A 80 9.09 -23.11 -18.54
C ASN A 80 9.66 -24.44 -17.99
N VAL A 81 10.86 -24.85 -18.44
CA VAL A 81 11.50 -26.10 -17.96
C VAL A 81 12.06 -25.94 -16.55
N CYS A 82 12.63 -24.78 -16.22
CA CYS A 82 13.12 -24.46 -14.88
C CYS A 82 12.14 -23.56 -14.11
N GLN A 83 10.84 -23.64 -14.43
CA GLN A 83 9.77 -22.93 -13.72
C GLN A 83 10.01 -21.42 -13.56
N GLY A 84 10.61 -20.79 -14.57
CA GLY A 84 10.83 -19.36 -14.60
C GLY A 84 12.11 -18.87 -13.92
N GLU A 85 12.96 -19.76 -13.41
CA GLU A 85 14.23 -19.38 -12.76
C GLU A 85 15.20 -18.63 -13.69
N ARG A 86 15.12 -18.88 -15.00
CA ARG A 86 15.97 -18.26 -16.03
C ARG A 86 15.16 -17.82 -17.24
N GLN A 87 15.65 -16.79 -17.93
CA GLN A 87 15.05 -16.28 -19.16
C GLN A 87 15.29 -17.24 -20.35
N LYS A 88 14.39 -17.23 -21.32
CA LYS A 88 14.55 -17.98 -22.57
C LYS A 88 15.69 -17.36 -23.37
N ALA A 89 16.74 -18.11 -23.69
CA ALA A 89 17.95 -17.63 -24.38
C ALA A 89 18.32 -18.38 -25.66
N VAL A 90 17.65 -19.49 -25.93
CA VAL A 90 17.87 -20.29 -27.13
C VAL A 90 16.54 -20.68 -27.76
N ILE A 91 16.58 -20.86 -29.07
CA ILE A 91 15.46 -21.35 -29.88
C ILE A 91 15.86 -22.65 -30.58
N ILE A 92 14.94 -23.63 -30.60
CA ILE A 92 15.09 -24.86 -31.37
C ILE A 92 14.47 -24.63 -32.75
N THR A 93 15.28 -24.47 -33.80
CA THR A 93 14.83 -24.06 -35.15
C THR A 93 13.93 -25.06 -35.85
N ARG A 94 13.89 -26.32 -35.38
CA ARG A 94 12.96 -27.36 -35.88
C ARG A 94 11.51 -27.13 -35.50
N CYS A 95 11.24 -26.48 -34.36
CA CYS A 95 9.88 -26.27 -33.85
C CYS A 95 9.63 -24.89 -33.22
N TRP A 96 10.62 -24.01 -33.25
CA TRP A 96 10.57 -22.62 -32.79
C TRP A 96 10.21 -22.42 -31.30
N HIS A 97 10.25 -23.48 -30.50
CA HIS A 97 10.12 -23.35 -29.05
C HIS A 97 11.40 -22.80 -28.43
N MET A 98 11.22 -21.94 -27.42
CA MET A 98 12.28 -21.18 -26.77
C MET A 98 12.44 -21.54 -25.29
N PHE A 99 13.70 -21.70 -24.85
CA PHE A 99 14.07 -22.14 -23.49
C PHE A 99 15.37 -21.46 -23.03
N CYS A 100 15.75 -21.61 -21.76
CA CYS A 100 17.09 -21.18 -21.32
C CYS A 100 18.16 -22.14 -21.83
N GLU A 101 19.38 -21.63 -21.98
CA GLU A 101 20.51 -22.39 -22.53
C GLU A 101 20.83 -23.62 -21.68
N GLU A 102 20.85 -23.51 -20.34
CA GLU A 102 21.23 -24.66 -19.50
C GLU A 102 20.21 -25.80 -19.58
N CYS A 103 18.91 -25.50 -19.75
CA CYS A 103 17.89 -26.54 -19.88
C CYS A 103 18.00 -27.31 -21.20
N VAL A 104 18.37 -26.64 -22.29
CA VAL A 104 18.60 -27.31 -23.57
C VAL A 104 19.92 -28.09 -23.54
N GLN A 105 20.98 -27.51 -23.00
CA GLN A 105 22.29 -28.18 -22.90
C GLN A 105 22.24 -29.44 -22.01
N LYS A 106 21.51 -29.41 -20.89
CA LYS A 106 21.26 -30.60 -20.06
C LYS A 106 20.60 -31.73 -20.86
N ARG A 107 19.68 -31.42 -21.78
CA ARG A 107 19.03 -32.42 -22.64
C ARG A 107 19.95 -32.98 -23.71
N ILE A 108 20.80 -32.14 -24.29
CA ILE A 108 21.82 -32.57 -25.26
C ILE A 108 22.81 -33.51 -24.58
N ALA A 109 23.34 -33.13 -23.41
CA ALA A 109 24.29 -33.92 -22.63
C ALA A 109 23.72 -35.28 -22.19
N SER A 110 22.45 -35.31 -21.75
CA SER A 110 21.76 -36.55 -21.37
C SER A 110 21.22 -37.37 -22.54
N ARG A 111 21.52 -36.98 -23.79
CA ARG A 111 21.00 -37.59 -25.03
C ARG A 111 19.47 -37.60 -25.15
N ALA A 112 18.77 -36.85 -24.31
CA ALA A 112 17.32 -36.65 -24.36
C ALA A 112 16.95 -35.53 -25.35
N ARG A 113 17.40 -35.66 -26.61
CA ARG A 113 17.32 -34.64 -27.67
C ARG A 113 15.93 -34.53 -28.31
N LYS A 114 14.92 -34.33 -27.45
CA LYS A 114 13.52 -34.04 -27.79
C LYS A 114 13.11 -32.72 -27.15
N CYS A 115 12.44 -31.87 -27.92
CA CYS A 115 11.99 -30.55 -27.47
C CYS A 115 11.11 -30.69 -26.20
N PRO A 116 11.39 -29.93 -25.12
CA PRO A 116 10.55 -29.96 -23.92
C PRO A 116 9.08 -29.57 -24.16
N GLY A 117 8.80 -28.74 -25.18
CA GLY A 117 7.45 -28.24 -25.47
C GLY A 117 6.60 -29.18 -26.33
N CYS A 118 7.20 -29.81 -27.36
CA CYS A 118 6.45 -30.61 -28.33
C CYS A 118 7.01 -32.01 -28.59
N SER A 119 8.08 -32.41 -27.89
CA SER A 119 8.76 -33.70 -28.05
C SER A 119 9.37 -33.98 -29.44
N LEU A 120 9.37 -33.00 -30.35
CA LEU A 120 10.04 -33.12 -31.64
C LEU A 120 11.55 -33.32 -31.45
N ALA A 121 12.13 -34.27 -32.16
CA ALA A 121 13.57 -34.51 -32.14
C ALA A 121 14.34 -33.32 -32.74
N PHE A 122 15.48 -32.99 -32.16
CA PHE A 122 16.37 -31.92 -32.63
C PHE A 122 17.84 -32.32 -32.46
N ALA A 123 18.73 -31.72 -33.25
CA ALA A 123 20.17 -31.84 -33.13
C ALA A 123 20.77 -30.59 -32.46
N GLU A 124 22.01 -30.67 -32.02
CA GLU A 124 22.72 -29.51 -31.42
C GLU A 124 22.83 -28.33 -32.41
N SER A 125 23.00 -28.62 -33.71
CA SER A 125 22.97 -27.63 -34.79
C SER A 125 21.65 -26.86 -34.90
N ASP A 126 20.55 -27.44 -34.40
CA ASP A 126 19.23 -26.83 -34.45
C ASP A 126 19.00 -25.84 -33.30
N VAL A 127 19.97 -25.69 -32.39
CA VAL A 127 19.90 -24.77 -31.25
C VAL A 127 20.60 -23.48 -31.63
N GLN A 128 19.86 -22.38 -31.65
CA GLN A 128 20.39 -21.05 -31.95
C GLN A 128 20.18 -20.13 -30.76
N ARG A 129 21.17 -19.28 -30.49
CA ARG A 129 21.11 -18.31 -29.40
C ARG A 129 20.30 -17.09 -29.84
N LEU A 130 19.44 -16.63 -28.94
CA LEU A 130 18.67 -15.40 -29.09
C LEU A 130 19.41 -14.28 -28.36
N TYR A 131 19.42 -13.11 -28.97
CA TYR A 131 19.90 -11.86 -28.39
C TYR A 131 18.77 -10.84 -28.51
N TRP A 132 18.46 -10.17 -27.41
CA TRP A 132 17.44 -9.13 -27.32
C TRP A 132 18.01 -7.93 -26.58
#